data_AF-A0AAU6NKW0-F1
#
_entry.id   AF-A0AAU6NKW0-F1
#
_cell.length_a   1.000
_cell.length_b   1.000
_cell.length_c   1.000
_cell.angle_alpha   90.00
_cell.angle_beta   90.00
_cell.angle_gamma   90.00
#
_symmetry.space_group_name_H-M   'P 1'
#
loop_
_entity.id
_entity.type
_entity.pdbx_description
1 polymer ?
#
loop_
_entity_poly.entity_id
_entity_poly.type
_entity_poly.pdbx_seq_one_letter_code
_entity_poly.pdbx_strand_id
1 'polypeptide(L)'
;MLLIDRAGSIVTQQEFLDIVWQSRGMLVSSNTYYQNISILRKGLKKIGFETDPIVTIPRIGLTLASDTQITVRESSPVAPQPAEEQCVEAPAIEEVSASSAPATPVARKPTRWLAVVMGLLIVLAGAGVTGYMNATENRFVEDYRFAASVGACRVYLANDIQTHAERASALTYVEQFKAECAQYPWVYISWYALLPRASVIRCDRPMKEPNRCISDYFLKDS
;
A
#
# COMPACT_ATOMS: atom_id res chain seq x y z
N MET A 1 17.38 8.12 -2.19
CA MET A 1 17.55 7.20 -1.04
C MET A 1 18.64 7.85 -0.21
N LEU A 2 18.43 8.09 1.08
CA LEU A 2 19.29 9.01 1.86
C LEU A 2 20.80 8.71 1.72
N LEU A 3 21.21 7.43 1.70
CA LEU A 3 22.61 7.02 1.53
C LEU A 3 23.16 7.26 0.11
N ILE A 4 22.31 7.27 -0.92
CA ILE A 4 22.66 7.64 -2.30
C ILE A 4 22.81 9.17 -2.40
N ASP A 5 21.88 9.89 -1.77
CA ASP A 5 21.85 11.37 -1.77
C ASP A 5 23.05 11.94 -0.98
N ARG A 6 23.56 11.17 0.00
CA ARG A 6 24.70 11.47 0.86
C ARG A 6 25.90 10.55 0.60
N ALA A 7 26.07 10.10 -0.64
CA ALA A 7 27.16 9.20 -1.02
C ALA A 7 28.52 9.74 -0.56
N GLY A 8 29.34 8.89 0.07
CA GLY A 8 30.65 9.26 0.61
C GLY A 8 30.65 9.94 1.97
N SER A 9 29.48 10.18 2.59
CA SER A 9 29.38 10.70 3.95
C SER A 9 28.71 9.70 4.90
N ILE A 10 29.13 9.72 6.17
CA ILE A 10 28.53 8.87 7.21
C ILE A 10 27.24 9.54 7.68
N VAL A 11 26.14 8.80 7.60
CA VAL A 11 24.83 9.21 8.11
C VAL A 11 24.62 8.53 9.47
N THR A 12 24.44 9.32 10.52
CA THR A 12 24.22 8.79 11.87
C THR A 12 22.82 8.19 12.02
N GLN A 13 22.63 7.35 13.05
CA GLN A 13 21.29 6.82 13.35
C GLN A 13 20.27 7.94 13.59
N GLN A 14 20.66 8.98 14.32
CA GLN A 14 19.77 10.09 14.66
C GLN A 14 19.37 10.87 13.41
N GLU A 15 20.31 11.18 12.51
CA GLU A 15 20.00 11.85 11.24
C GLU A 15 19.10 10.99 10.35
N PHE A 16 19.32 9.68 10.33
CA PHE A 16 18.47 8.78 9.56
C PHE A 16 17.04 8.76 10.12
N LEU A 17 16.91 8.65 11.45
CA LEU A 17 15.62 8.74 12.14
C LEU A 17 14.91 10.06 11.85
N ASP A 18 15.64 11.17 11.93
CA ASP A 18 15.10 12.50 11.69
C ASP A 18 14.65 12.68 10.23
N ILE A 19 15.56 12.48 9.26
CA ILE A 19 15.30 12.79 7.85
C ILE A 19 14.29 11.82 7.22
N VAL A 20 14.37 10.52 7.52
CA VAL A 20 13.51 9.52 6.86
C VAL A 20 12.14 9.41 7.54
N TRP A 21 12.06 9.61 8.86
CA TRP A 21 10.82 9.45 9.62
C TRP A 21 10.32 10.74 10.27
N GLN A 22 11.10 11.39 11.14
CA GLN A 22 10.57 12.49 11.97
C GLN A 22 10.16 13.72 11.13
N SER A 23 10.94 14.07 10.11
CA SER A 23 10.64 15.16 9.16
C SER A 23 9.31 14.96 8.40
N ARG A 24 8.86 13.70 8.30
CA ARG A 24 7.58 13.31 7.68
C ARG A 24 6.50 13.06 8.73
N GLY A 25 6.74 13.49 9.96
CA GLY A 25 5.90 13.19 11.09
C GLY A 25 5.75 11.69 11.27
N MET A 26 6.82 10.92 11.45
CA MET A 26 6.77 9.51 11.85
C MET A 26 7.77 9.29 12.99
N LEU A 27 7.33 8.60 14.05
CA LEU A 27 8.21 8.19 15.15
C LEU A 27 8.39 6.68 15.06
N VAL A 28 9.63 6.23 14.91
CA VAL A 28 9.97 4.80 14.84
C VAL A 28 11.01 4.46 15.88
N SER A 29 10.93 3.24 16.42
CA SER A 29 11.91 2.75 17.38
C SER A 29 13.26 2.48 16.72
N SER A 30 14.35 2.49 17.52
CA SER A 30 15.67 2.03 17.07
C SER A 30 15.64 0.62 16.48
N ASN A 31 14.80 -0.27 17.02
CA ASN A 31 14.64 -1.64 16.50
C ASN A 31 14.06 -1.63 15.08
N THR A 32 13.03 -0.82 14.85
CA THR A 32 12.41 -0.64 13.53
C THR A 32 13.43 -0.11 12.54
N TYR A 33 14.27 0.84 12.93
CA TYR A 33 15.39 1.31 12.12
C TYR A 33 16.30 0.15 11.70
N TYR A 34 16.82 -0.65 12.65
CA TYR A 34 17.72 -1.76 12.35
C TYR A 34 17.07 -2.85 11.46
N GLN A 35 15.78 -3.11 11.64
CA GLN A 35 15.01 -4.01 10.77
C GLN A 35 14.94 -3.49 9.33
N ASN A 36 14.64 -2.20 9.15
CA ASN A 36 14.58 -1.58 7.82
C ASN A 36 15.94 -1.61 7.12
N ILE A 37 17.03 -1.31 7.83
CA ILE A 37 18.38 -1.44 7.27
C ILE A 37 18.68 -2.89 6.85
N SER A 38 18.24 -3.88 7.62
CA SER A 38 18.40 -5.30 7.27
C SER A 38 17.60 -5.69 6.03
N ILE A 39 16.37 -5.19 5.89
CA ILE A 39 15.53 -5.40 4.71
C ILE A 39 16.20 -4.78 3.48
N LEU A 40 16.70 -3.55 3.62
CA LEU A 40 17.38 -2.83 2.55
C LEU A 40 18.62 -3.60 2.06
N ARG A 41 19.47 -4.09 2.97
CA ARG A 41 20.63 -4.94 2.62
C ARG A 41 20.23 -6.18 1.83
N LYS A 42 19.20 -6.89 2.29
CA LYS A 42 18.69 -8.09 1.59
C LYS A 42 18.15 -7.74 0.20
N GLY A 43 17.42 -6.64 0.09
CA GLY A 43 16.91 -6.14 -1.18
C GLY A 43 18.04 -5.82 -2.17
N LEU A 44 19.07 -5.11 -1.71
CA LEU A 44 20.22 -4.75 -2.53
C LEU A 44 21.01 -5.99 -2.98
N LYS A 45 21.22 -6.97 -2.10
CA LYS A 45 21.84 -8.24 -2.50
C LYS A 45 21.02 -8.99 -3.56
N LYS A 46 19.69 -9.00 -3.42
CA LYS A 46 18.79 -9.70 -4.35
C LYS A 46 18.83 -9.12 -5.77
N ILE A 47 19.09 -7.83 -5.92
CA ILE A 47 19.12 -7.16 -7.24
C ILE A 47 20.50 -7.25 -7.93
N GLY A 48 21.46 -8.00 -7.38
CA GLY A 48 22.74 -8.31 -8.02
C GLY A 48 23.97 -7.63 -7.40
N PHE A 49 23.86 -7.05 -6.20
CA PHE A 49 25.04 -6.65 -5.44
C PHE A 49 25.63 -7.86 -4.70
N GLU A 50 26.78 -8.37 -5.17
CA GLU A 50 27.50 -9.49 -4.55
C GLU A 50 28.01 -9.14 -3.13
N THR A 51 28.46 -7.90 -2.95
CA THR A 51 28.88 -7.34 -1.66
C THR A 51 27.77 -6.48 -1.06
N ASP A 52 27.74 -6.36 0.27
CA ASP A 52 26.77 -5.46 0.94
C ASP A 52 27.18 -4.00 0.69
N PRO A 53 26.39 -3.21 -0.06
CA PRO A 53 26.74 -1.83 -0.35
C PRO A 53 26.52 -0.88 0.83
N ILE A 54 25.95 -1.35 1.96
CA ILE A 54 25.70 -0.52 3.16
C ILE A 54 26.68 -0.91 4.27
N VAL A 55 27.70 -0.10 4.45
CA VAL A 55 28.75 -0.28 5.47
C VAL A 55 28.28 0.30 6.81
N THR A 56 28.44 -0.47 7.88
CA THR A 56 28.20 0.01 9.25
C THR A 56 29.49 0.52 9.86
N ILE A 57 29.48 1.75 10.35
CA ILE A 57 30.56 2.31 11.16
C ILE A 57 30.15 2.18 12.63
N PRO A 58 30.80 1.31 13.42
CA PRO A 58 30.40 1.04 14.80
C PRO A 58 30.30 2.32 15.64
N ARG A 59 29.17 2.49 16.36
CA ARG A 59 28.86 3.65 17.21
C ARG A 59 28.75 5.01 16.49
N ILE A 60 28.82 5.04 15.16
CA ILE A 60 28.73 6.28 14.38
C ILE A 60 27.51 6.26 13.46
N GLY A 61 27.39 5.28 12.56
CA GLY A 61 26.31 5.31 11.59
C GLY A 61 26.48 4.36 10.41
N LEU A 62 25.91 4.73 9.28
CA LEU A 62 25.92 4.00 8.02
C LEU A 62 26.49 4.85 6.90
N THR A 63 27.15 4.20 5.94
CA THR A 63 27.59 4.83 4.70
C THR A 63 27.44 3.85 3.54
N LEU A 64 27.37 4.37 2.32
CA LEU A 64 27.53 3.55 1.13
C LEU A 64 28.99 3.07 1.01
N ALA A 65 29.20 1.87 0.50
CA ALA A 65 30.52 1.32 0.24
C ALA A 65 31.24 2.12 -0.86
N SER A 66 32.55 2.34 -0.71
CA SER A 66 33.34 3.21 -1.59
C SER A 66 33.46 2.72 -3.04
N ASP A 67 33.23 1.43 -3.25
CA ASP A 67 33.21 0.75 -4.56
C ASP A 67 31.85 0.85 -5.27
N THR A 68 30.83 1.42 -4.63
CA THR A 68 29.48 1.53 -5.20
C THR A 68 29.42 2.67 -6.21
N GLN A 69 29.27 2.36 -7.50
CA GLN A 69 29.06 3.34 -8.56
C GLN A 69 27.58 3.70 -8.71
N ILE A 70 27.25 4.99 -8.61
CA ILE A 70 25.90 5.50 -8.81
C ILE A 70 25.83 6.14 -10.21
N THR A 71 25.00 5.58 -11.10
CA THR A 71 24.69 6.18 -12.40
C THR A 71 23.21 6.54 -12.45
N VAL A 72 22.88 7.82 -12.59
CA VAL A 72 21.51 8.27 -12.80
C VAL A 72 21.15 8.01 -14.26
N ARG A 73 20.24 7.07 -14.51
CA ARG A 73 19.64 6.88 -15.83
C ARG A 73 18.35 7.66 -15.89
N GLU A 74 18.31 8.71 -16.71
CA GLU A 74 17.05 9.31 -17.12
C GLU A 74 16.30 8.30 -18.00
N SER A 75 15.18 7.78 -17.50
CA SER A 75 14.33 6.87 -18.25
C SER A 75 13.49 7.65 -19.26
N SER A 76 13.95 7.73 -20.50
CA SER A 76 13.10 8.09 -21.64
C SER A 76 12.17 6.89 -21.96
N PRO A 77 10.86 7.09 -22.20
CA PRO A 77 9.93 6.00 -22.46
C PRO A 77 10.11 5.47 -23.88
N VAL A 78 10.52 4.21 -24.03
CA VAL A 78 10.49 3.50 -25.31
C VAL A 78 9.26 2.60 -25.33
N ALA A 79 8.34 2.93 -26.24
CA ALA A 79 7.12 2.19 -26.50
C ALA A 79 7.40 0.85 -27.22
N PRO A 80 6.49 -0.14 -27.13
CA PRO A 80 6.70 -1.51 -27.59
C PRO A 80 6.41 -1.67 -29.09
N GLN A 81 7.19 -2.50 -29.79
CA GLN A 81 6.82 -3.01 -31.12
C GLN A 81 6.71 -4.55 -31.09
N PRO A 82 5.66 -5.12 -31.74
CA PRO A 82 5.39 -6.55 -31.86
C PRO A 82 5.88 -7.12 -33.21
N ALA A 83 6.16 -8.41 -33.26
CA ALA A 83 6.19 -9.26 -34.46
C ALA A 83 6.57 -10.70 -34.03
N GLU A 84 6.14 -11.82 -34.60
CA GLU A 84 5.11 -12.24 -35.56
C GLU A 84 5.19 -13.78 -35.58
N GLU A 85 4.08 -14.45 -35.87
CA GLU A 85 3.97 -15.90 -36.11
C GLU A 85 4.56 -16.27 -37.48
N GLN A 86 5.18 -17.46 -37.67
CA GLN A 86 4.86 -18.32 -38.84
C GLN A 86 5.39 -19.77 -38.79
N CYS A 87 4.59 -20.62 -39.43
CA CYS A 87 4.58 -22.08 -39.65
C CYS A 87 5.60 -22.61 -40.68
N VAL A 88 5.91 -23.92 -40.64
CA VAL A 88 6.14 -24.85 -41.80
C VAL A 88 6.00 -26.30 -41.25
N GLU A 89 4.95 -27.08 -41.52
CA GLU A 89 4.62 -27.94 -42.68
C GLU A 89 5.48 -29.22 -42.86
N ALA A 90 4.78 -30.36 -42.97
CA ALA A 90 5.22 -31.77 -43.09
C ALA A 90 5.63 -32.10 -44.56
N PRO A 91 5.78 -33.36 -45.10
CA PRO A 91 5.35 -34.71 -44.65
C PRO A 91 6.34 -35.89 -44.93
N ALA A 92 6.02 -37.12 -44.52
CA ALA A 92 5.73 -38.32 -45.37
C ALA A 92 6.82 -39.42 -45.19
N ILE A 93 6.65 -40.75 -45.22
CA ILE A 93 5.61 -41.82 -45.27
C ILE A 93 6.38 -43.11 -44.91
N GLU A 94 5.80 -44.09 -44.20
CA GLU A 94 5.88 -45.53 -44.59
C GLU A 94 4.95 -46.43 -43.76
N GLU A 95 4.48 -47.47 -44.44
CA GLU A 95 3.26 -48.27 -44.26
C GLU A 95 3.39 -49.50 -43.33
N VAL A 96 2.27 -49.81 -42.66
CA VAL A 96 1.58 -51.12 -42.53
C VAL A 96 2.37 -52.33 -42.00
N SER A 97 1.94 -52.86 -40.84
CA SER A 97 1.51 -54.26 -40.75
C SER A 97 0.62 -54.54 -39.54
N ALA A 98 -0.28 -55.49 -39.72
CA ALA A 98 -1.57 -55.68 -39.06
C ALA A 98 -1.56 -56.63 -37.84
N SER A 99 -2.76 -56.82 -37.26
CA SER A 99 -3.21 -57.89 -36.34
C SER A 99 -3.15 -57.52 -34.84
N SER A 100 -4.19 -57.62 -33.99
CA SER A 100 -5.56 -58.14 -34.05
C SER A 100 -6.31 -57.76 -32.75
N ALA A 101 -7.51 -57.14 -32.85
CA ALA A 101 -8.69 -57.14 -31.96
C ALA A 101 -8.58 -56.97 -30.41
N PRO A 102 -9.69 -56.65 -29.68
CA PRO A 102 -10.71 -55.62 -29.88
C PRO A 102 -10.82 -54.64 -28.67
N ALA A 103 -11.39 -53.47 -28.96
CA ALA A 103 -12.15 -52.57 -28.06
C ALA A 103 -11.79 -52.50 -26.56
N THR A 104 -11.17 -51.39 -26.17
CA THR A 104 -11.54 -50.72 -24.91
C THR A 104 -12.13 -49.34 -25.24
N PRO A 105 -13.33 -48.99 -24.73
CA PRO A 105 -13.78 -47.62 -24.84
C PRO A 105 -12.96 -46.80 -23.84
N VAL A 106 -11.99 -46.03 -24.31
CA VAL A 106 -11.36 -45.00 -23.49
C VAL A 106 -12.40 -43.91 -23.28
N ALA A 107 -13.22 -44.07 -22.24
CA ALA A 107 -14.26 -43.15 -21.83
C ALA A 107 -13.62 -41.81 -21.41
N ARG A 108 -13.53 -40.88 -22.36
CA ARG A 108 -13.14 -39.50 -22.08
C ARG A 108 -14.32 -38.75 -21.46
N LYS A 109 -14.22 -38.46 -20.15
CA LYS A 109 -14.34 -37.14 -19.47
C LYS A 109 -15.20 -37.15 -18.20
N PRO A 110 -14.61 -36.74 -17.06
CA PRO A 110 -15.26 -35.87 -16.09
C PRO A 110 -14.77 -34.40 -16.20
N THR A 111 -14.15 -34.01 -17.32
CA THR A 111 -13.61 -32.64 -17.51
C THR A 111 -14.69 -31.55 -17.53
N ARG A 112 -15.91 -31.85 -18.01
CA ARG A 112 -17.01 -30.87 -18.03
C ARG A 112 -17.56 -30.59 -16.64
N TRP A 113 -17.67 -31.61 -15.79
CA TRP A 113 -18.16 -31.44 -14.41
C TRP A 113 -17.14 -30.68 -13.56
N LEU A 114 -15.84 -30.97 -13.71
CA LEU A 114 -14.76 -30.21 -13.10
C LEU A 114 -14.79 -28.73 -13.50
N ALA A 115 -15.03 -28.41 -14.78
CA ALA A 115 -15.13 -27.03 -15.25
C ALA A 115 -16.35 -26.29 -14.67
N VAL A 116 -17.50 -26.96 -14.51
CA VAL A 116 -18.71 -26.38 -13.88
C VAL A 116 -18.49 -26.12 -12.39
N VAL A 117 -17.89 -27.08 -11.67
CA VAL A 117 -17.55 -26.90 -10.24
C VAL A 117 -16.53 -25.77 -10.07
N MET A 118 -15.51 -25.69 -10.94
CA MET A 118 -14.54 -24.60 -10.91
C MET A 118 -15.18 -23.24 -11.20
N GLY A 119 -16.08 -23.17 -12.19
CA GLY A 119 -16.85 -21.96 -12.48
C GLY A 119 -17.71 -21.51 -11.30
N LEU A 120 -18.40 -22.45 -10.64
CA LEU A 120 -19.21 -22.16 -9.45
C LEU A 120 -18.34 -21.65 -8.28
N LEU A 121 -17.18 -22.27 -8.05
CA LEU A 121 -16.24 -21.83 -7.01
C LEU A 121 -15.71 -20.42 -7.28
N ILE A 122 -15.40 -20.09 -8.54
CA ILE A 122 -14.96 -18.75 -8.93
C ILE A 122 -16.07 -17.72 -8.71
N VAL A 123 -17.33 -18.04 -9.06
CA VAL A 123 -18.47 -17.13 -8.82
C VAL A 123 -18.71 -16.91 -7.33
N LEU A 124 -18.67 -17.97 -6.53
CA LEU A 124 -18.85 -17.88 -5.07
C LEU A 124 -17.70 -17.09 -4.41
N ALA A 125 -16.46 -17.34 -4.84
CA ALA A 125 -15.31 -16.58 -4.38
C ALA A 125 -15.41 -15.11 -4.79
N GLY A 126 -15.80 -14.82 -6.04
CA GLY A 126 -15.98 -13.46 -6.54
C GLY A 126 -17.09 -12.70 -5.80
N ALA A 127 -18.22 -13.35 -5.54
CA ALA A 127 -19.30 -12.78 -4.74
C ALA A 127 -18.87 -12.52 -3.28
N GLY A 128 -18.14 -13.47 -2.68
CA GLY A 128 -17.57 -13.34 -1.34
C GLY A 128 -16.58 -12.18 -1.24
N VAL A 129 -15.66 -12.05 -2.21
CA VAL A 129 -14.70 -10.94 -2.27
C VAL A 129 -15.41 -9.61 -2.47
N THR A 130 -16.39 -9.52 -3.38
CA THR A 130 -17.15 -8.27 -3.64
C THR A 130 -17.96 -7.85 -2.41
N GLY A 131 -18.58 -8.80 -1.72
CA GLY A 131 -19.28 -8.54 -0.46
C GLY A 131 -18.34 -8.10 0.66
N TYR A 132 -17.17 -8.75 0.77
CA TYR A 132 -16.15 -8.39 1.76
C TYR A 132 -15.61 -6.97 1.51
N MET A 133 -15.25 -6.64 0.27
CA MET A 133 -14.74 -5.30 -0.08
C MET A 133 -15.77 -4.19 0.21
N ASN A 134 -17.05 -4.40 -0.16
CA ASN A 134 -18.12 -3.45 0.17
C ASN A 134 -18.34 -3.31 1.68
N ALA A 135 -18.28 -4.42 2.43
CA ALA A 135 -18.40 -4.39 3.88
C ALA A 135 -17.24 -3.64 4.55
N THR A 136 -16.02 -3.75 4.01
CA THR A 136 -14.86 -3.01 4.51
C THR A 136 -14.94 -1.51 4.24
N GLU A 137 -15.46 -1.08 3.07
CA GLU A 137 -15.66 0.35 2.78
C GLU A 137 -16.72 0.98 3.71
N ASN A 138 -17.82 0.28 3.97
CA ASN A 138 -18.87 0.78 4.85
C ASN A 138 -18.40 0.91 6.31
N ARG A 139 -17.52 0.02 6.80
CA ARG A 139 -17.00 0.09 8.17
C ARG A 139 -16.28 1.41 8.46
N PHE A 140 -15.48 1.93 7.52
CA PHE A 140 -14.74 3.17 7.73
C PHE A 140 -15.68 4.37 7.96
N VAL A 141 -16.86 4.38 7.34
CA VAL A 141 -17.82 5.48 7.44
C VAL A 141 -18.78 5.33 8.62
N GLU A 142 -19.08 4.09 9.04
CA GLU A 142 -19.92 3.80 10.22
C GLU A 142 -19.24 4.13 11.55
N ASP A 143 -17.91 4.25 11.56
CA ASP A 143 -17.13 4.53 12.76
C ASP A 143 -17.22 6.00 13.24
N TYR A 144 -17.98 6.86 12.55
CA TYR A 144 -18.12 8.29 12.87
C TYR A 144 -19.56 8.68 13.25
N ARG A 145 -19.69 9.48 14.31
CA ARG A 145 -20.95 10.03 14.81
C ARG A 145 -20.97 11.54 14.81
N PHE A 146 -22.12 12.12 14.51
CA PHE A 146 -22.29 13.58 14.55
C PHE A 146 -22.04 14.11 15.97
N ALA A 147 -21.24 15.17 16.07
CA ALA A 147 -20.90 15.79 17.34
C ALA A 147 -21.36 17.25 17.43
N ALA A 148 -21.14 18.08 16.42
CA ALA A 148 -21.51 19.49 16.51
C ALA A 148 -21.61 20.15 15.14
N SER A 149 -22.29 21.29 15.10
CA SER A 149 -22.19 22.24 14.00
C SER A 149 -21.41 23.45 14.47
N VAL A 150 -20.30 23.78 13.81
CA VAL A 150 -19.45 24.94 14.12
C VAL A 150 -19.45 25.83 12.90
N GLY A 151 -20.25 26.90 12.91
CA GLY A 151 -20.51 27.68 11.69
C GLY A 151 -21.11 26.80 10.59
N ALA A 152 -20.49 26.79 9.41
CA ALA A 152 -20.88 25.94 8.28
C ALA A 152 -20.35 24.49 8.37
N CYS A 153 -19.46 24.19 9.33
CA CYS A 153 -18.89 22.86 9.47
C CYS A 153 -19.84 21.91 10.20
N ARG A 154 -20.13 20.75 9.62
CA ARG A 154 -20.75 19.60 10.29
C ARG A 154 -19.64 18.66 10.77
N VAL A 155 -19.48 18.56 12.09
CA VAL A 155 -18.38 17.84 12.71
C VAL A 155 -18.85 16.46 13.18
N TYR A 156 -18.10 15.45 12.76
CA TYR A 156 -18.27 14.06 13.10
C TYR A 156 -17.02 13.56 13.83
N LEU A 157 -17.22 12.83 14.92
CA LEU A 157 -16.15 12.28 15.75
C LEU A 157 -16.17 10.77 15.65
N ALA A 158 -15.00 10.15 15.63
CA ALA A 158 -14.89 8.70 15.71
C ALA A 158 -15.49 8.17 17.03
N ASN A 159 -15.97 6.93 16.99
CA ASN A 159 -16.68 6.29 18.11
C ASN A 159 -15.82 6.08 19.37
N ASP A 160 -14.49 6.07 19.22
CA ASP A 160 -13.52 5.99 20.31
C ASP A 160 -13.42 7.31 21.13
N ILE A 161 -13.85 8.45 20.55
CA ILE A 161 -13.89 9.75 21.22
C ILE A 161 -15.13 9.85 22.10
N GLN A 162 -15.08 9.38 23.35
CA GLN A 162 -16.29 9.25 24.17
C GLN A 162 -16.46 10.32 25.26
N THR A 163 -15.37 10.74 25.89
CA THR A 163 -15.46 11.63 27.04
C THR A 163 -15.78 13.07 26.64
N HIS A 164 -16.41 13.83 27.54
CA HIS A 164 -16.66 15.26 27.32
C HIS A 164 -15.35 16.05 27.08
N ALA A 165 -14.27 15.69 27.78
CA ALA A 165 -12.97 16.34 27.64
C ALA A 165 -12.35 16.08 26.26
N GLU A 166 -12.37 14.82 25.77
CA GLU A 166 -11.87 14.48 24.44
C GLU A 166 -12.68 15.16 23.33
N ARG A 167 -14.01 15.22 23.50
CA ARG A 167 -14.89 15.92 22.56
C ARG A 167 -14.59 17.42 22.51
N ALA A 168 -14.40 18.06 23.66
CA ALA A 168 -14.03 19.46 23.72
C ALA A 168 -12.67 19.70 23.04
N SER A 169 -11.68 18.85 23.31
CA SER A 169 -10.35 18.91 22.68
C SER A 169 -10.43 18.71 21.16
N ALA A 170 -11.23 17.77 20.67
CA ALA A 170 -11.41 17.51 19.25
C ALA A 170 -12.04 18.71 18.51
N LEU A 171 -13.00 19.39 19.15
CA LEU A 171 -13.65 20.56 18.53
C LEU A 171 -12.69 21.75 18.37
N THR A 172 -11.64 21.85 19.17
CA THR A 172 -10.62 22.90 19.03
C THR A 172 -9.92 22.85 17.67
N TYR A 173 -9.75 21.68 17.05
CA TYR A 173 -9.12 21.58 15.72
C TYR A 173 -9.95 22.26 14.62
N VAL A 174 -11.27 22.37 14.81
CA VAL A 174 -12.18 22.97 13.81
C VAL A 174 -11.99 24.49 13.74
N GLU A 175 -11.52 25.12 14.81
CA GLU A 175 -11.28 26.57 14.88
C GLU A 175 -10.36 27.07 13.75
N GLN A 176 -9.36 26.27 13.37
CA GLN A 176 -8.37 26.63 12.35
C GLN A 176 -8.96 26.67 10.93
N PHE A 177 -10.05 25.92 10.68
CA PHE A 177 -10.61 25.72 9.34
C PHE A 177 -12.00 26.31 9.16
N LYS A 178 -12.49 27.11 10.13
CA LYS A 178 -13.83 27.74 10.09
C LYS A 178 -14.11 28.45 8.77
N ALA A 179 -13.12 29.13 8.21
CA ALA A 179 -13.25 29.85 6.94
C ALA A 179 -13.39 28.91 5.72
N GLU A 180 -12.78 27.73 5.79
CA GLU A 180 -12.77 26.75 4.68
C GLU A 180 -14.02 25.86 4.64
N CYS A 181 -14.82 25.86 5.70
CA CYS A 181 -16.04 25.05 5.78
C CYS A 181 -17.12 25.43 4.77
N ALA A 182 -16.99 26.55 4.06
CA ALA A 182 -17.84 26.85 2.91
C ALA A 182 -17.58 25.89 1.73
N GLN A 183 -16.34 25.45 1.54
CA GLN A 183 -15.95 24.52 0.47
C GLN A 183 -15.97 23.07 0.95
N TYR A 184 -15.55 22.83 2.19
CA TYR A 184 -15.45 21.49 2.79
C TYR A 184 -16.26 21.42 4.10
N PRO A 185 -17.61 21.39 4.04
CA PRO A 185 -18.45 21.47 5.22
C PRO A 185 -18.47 20.18 6.06
N TRP A 186 -18.05 19.04 5.54
CA TRP A 186 -18.07 17.76 6.26
C TRP A 186 -16.74 17.50 6.92
N VAL A 187 -16.67 17.53 8.25
CA VAL A 187 -15.43 17.38 9.01
C VAL A 187 -15.48 16.12 9.85
N TYR A 188 -14.51 15.23 9.69
CA TYR A 188 -14.39 13.96 10.41
C TYR A 188 -13.10 13.97 11.24
N ILE A 189 -13.20 13.70 12.54
CA ILE A 189 -12.06 13.74 13.47
C ILE A 189 -11.92 12.38 14.16
N SER A 190 -10.70 11.83 14.16
CA SER A 190 -10.35 10.57 14.80
C SER A 190 -8.97 10.66 15.47
N TRP A 191 -8.70 9.74 16.41
CA TRP A 191 -7.38 9.59 17.01
C TRP A 191 -6.83 8.21 16.65
N TYR A 192 -5.51 8.09 16.60
CA TYR A 192 -4.88 6.78 16.50
C TYR A 192 -4.54 6.31 17.91
N ALA A 193 -5.16 5.22 18.38
CA ALA A 193 -4.91 4.69 19.74
C ALA A 193 -3.43 4.39 20.04
N LEU A 194 -2.60 4.18 19.00
CA LEU A 194 -1.19 3.84 19.10
C LEU A 194 -0.24 5.01 18.82
N LEU A 195 -0.75 6.19 18.43
CA LEU A 195 0.06 7.36 18.06
C LEU A 195 -0.53 8.61 18.72
N PRO A 196 0.29 9.55 19.24
CA PRO A 196 -0.21 10.80 19.80
C PRO A 196 -0.63 11.75 18.66
N ARG A 197 -1.65 11.35 17.89
CA ARG A 197 -2.09 12.05 16.68
C ARG A 197 -3.58 12.13 16.59
N ALA A 198 -4.07 13.31 16.24
CA ALA A 198 -5.41 13.51 15.74
C ALA A 198 -5.37 13.64 14.22
N SER A 199 -6.32 13.00 13.55
CA SER A 199 -6.56 13.13 12.11
C SER A 199 -7.83 13.93 11.91
N VAL A 200 -7.80 14.91 11.01
CA VAL A 200 -8.96 15.71 10.63
C VAL A 200 -9.14 15.62 9.12
N ILE A 201 -10.25 15.06 8.68
CA ILE A 201 -10.58 14.88 7.26
C ILE A 201 -11.76 15.80 6.92
N ARG A 202 -11.59 16.66 5.92
CA ARG A 202 -12.59 17.63 5.49
C ARG A 202 -13.01 17.35 4.05
N CYS A 203 -14.30 17.18 3.81
CA CYS A 203 -14.84 16.78 2.51
C CYS A 203 -15.91 17.77 2.01
N ASP A 204 -16.04 17.89 0.68
CA ASP A 204 -17.11 18.66 0.03
C ASP A 204 -18.48 18.01 0.24
N ARG A 205 -18.50 16.68 0.33
CA ARG A 205 -19.69 15.81 0.46
C ARG A 205 -19.46 14.72 1.51
N PRO A 206 -20.53 14.08 2.02
CA PRO A 206 -20.41 13.02 3.00
C PRO A 206 -19.59 11.83 2.48
N MET A 207 -18.91 11.10 3.37
CA MET A 207 -18.09 9.93 3.02
C MET A 207 -18.83 8.75 2.36
N LYS A 208 -20.17 8.72 2.42
CA LYS A 208 -20.99 7.68 1.79
C LYS A 208 -21.15 7.87 0.28
N GLU A 209 -20.69 8.99 -0.25
CA GLU A 209 -20.84 9.37 -1.65
C GLU A 209 -19.46 9.75 -2.24
N PRO A 210 -19.28 9.69 -3.57
CA PRO A 210 -18.04 10.14 -4.19
C PRO A 210 -17.75 11.59 -3.82
N ASN A 211 -16.58 11.87 -3.25
CA ASN A 211 -16.26 13.18 -2.68
C ASN A 211 -14.80 13.58 -2.94
N ARG A 212 -14.48 14.84 -2.65
CA ARG A 212 -13.11 15.36 -2.60
C ARG A 212 -12.82 15.77 -1.18
N CYS A 213 -11.75 15.19 -0.63
CA CYS A 213 -11.37 15.42 0.76
C CYS A 213 -9.93 15.93 0.89
N ILE A 214 -9.68 16.65 1.97
CA ILE A 214 -8.37 17.08 2.45
C ILE A 214 -8.16 16.43 3.82
N SER A 215 -6.95 15.92 4.07
CA SER A 215 -6.59 15.29 5.35
C SER A 215 -5.46 16.07 6.01
N ASP A 216 -5.70 16.49 7.24
CA ASP A 216 -4.77 17.22 8.10
C ASP A 216 -4.43 16.36 9.33
N TYR A 217 -3.17 16.36 9.74
CA TYR A 217 -2.69 15.58 10.90
C TYR A 217 -2.09 16.50 11.96
N PHE A 218 -2.54 16.32 13.20
CA PHE A 218 -2.08 17.09 14.35
C PHE A 218 -1.31 16.18 15.30
N LEU A 219 -0.13 16.63 15.71
CA LEU A 219 0.63 16.00 16.79
C LEU A 219 0.01 16.47 18.12
N LYS A 220 -0.37 15.54 18.98
CA LYS A 220 -0.81 15.84 20.33
C LYS A 220 0.44 16.05 21.19
N ASP A 221 0.63 17.26 21.71
CA ASP A 221 1.68 17.51 22.68
C ASP A 221 1.40 16.67 23.94
N SER A 222 2.41 15.93 24.38
CA SER A 222 2.33 15.00 25.53
C SER A 222 2.33 15.76 26.85
#